data_AF-A0A962K4J8-F1
#
_entry.id   AF-A0A962K4J8-F1
#
_cell.length_a   1.000
_cell.length_b   1.000
_cell.length_c   1.000
_cell.angle_alpha   90.00
_cell.angle_beta   90.00
_cell.angle_gamma   90.00
#
_symmetry.space_group_name_H-M   'P 1'
#
loop_
_entity.id
_entity.type
_entity.pdbx_description
1 polymer ?
#
loop_
_entity_poly.entity_id
_entity_poly.type
_entity_poly.pdbx_seq_one_letter_code
_entity_poly.pdbx_strand_id
1 'polypeptide(L)'
;GGDWMEEGRFLTAPLFLAFLLGLIALPVHLLDRRIILILLAGLSYDAYSVARYPFGGLPWIRPYAYVAGNFSPSPLEKFNVFHARDLSFVDRTIGYLDQPLIGTVPIVTASIQAGMIPYYLKQQLGDRFYFVDLAGLSTAHFRNCNEKLEWGNDAYNNITEIQNCIGLKFDFIYDLDNSTWTRLEALKSVGCREIFREDLIIGARALWKRPLPGRQFLVDCRKS
;
A
#
# COMPACT_ATOMS: atom_id res chain seq x y z
N GLY A 1 -2.51 7.55 -3.40
CA GLY A 1 -1.94 6.49 -2.53
C GLY A 1 -1.06 7.13 -1.48
N GLY A 2 -1.50 7.12 -0.22
CA GLY A 2 -0.80 7.71 0.93
C GLY A 2 0.37 6.87 1.47
N ASP A 3 0.42 5.56 1.18
CA ASP A 3 1.47 4.66 1.69
C ASP A 3 2.89 5.01 1.20
N TRP A 4 3.05 5.69 0.05
CA TRP A 4 4.35 6.22 -0.40
C TRP A 4 4.88 7.38 0.44
N MET A 5 3.98 8.03 1.20
CA MET A 5 4.29 9.16 2.06
C MET A 5 4.53 8.75 3.52
N GLU A 6 4.36 7.47 3.87
CA GLU A 6 4.72 7.03 5.22
C GLU A 6 6.18 7.40 5.52
N GLU A 7 6.34 8.14 6.62
CA GLU A 7 7.62 8.57 7.19
C GLU A 7 8.47 9.45 6.28
N GLY A 8 7.88 10.11 5.27
CA GLY A 8 8.58 11.10 4.45
C GLY A 8 9.61 10.50 3.48
N ARG A 9 9.48 9.22 3.10
CA ARG A 9 10.36 8.57 2.11
C ARG A 9 10.40 9.28 0.76
N PHE A 10 9.28 9.88 0.36
CA PHE A 10 9.23 10.76 -0.81
C PHE A 10 10.21 11.95 -0.69
N LEU A 11 10.47 12.43 0.52
CA LEU A 11 11.39 13.53 0.78
C LEU A 11 12.85 13.07 0.88
N THR A 12 13.15 11.77 1.00
CA THR A 12 14.53 11.29 1.16
C THR A 12 15.43 11.72 0.01
N ALA A 13 14.99 11.54 -1.25
CA ALA A 13 15.77 11.97 -2.41
C ALA A 13 15.88 13.51 -2.54
N PRO A 14 14.78 14.29 -2.43
CA PRO A 14 14.85 15.75 -2.38
C PRO A 14 15.71 16.31 -1.25
N LEU A 15 15.64 15.75 -0.04
CA LEU A 15 16.42 16.17 1.12
C LEU A 15 17.91 15.85 0.94
N PHE A 16 18.22 14.66 0.42
CA PHE A 16 19.60 14.31 0.05
C PHE A 16 20.17 15.29 -0.97
N LEU A 17 19.40 15.59 -2.03
CA LEU A 17 19.83 16.53 -3.06
C LEU A 17 19.98 17.95 -2.52
N ALA A 18 19.01 18.44 -1.75
CA ALA A 18 19.06 19.76 -1.12
C ALA A 18 20.28 19.90 -0.20
N PHE A 19 20.61 18.86 0.56
CA PHE A 19 21.79 18.84 1.40
C PHE A 19 23.09 18.80 0.59
N LEU A 20 23.18 17.96 -0.43
CA LEU A 20 24.33 17.89 -1.34
C LEU A 20 24.60 19.25 -1.99
N LEU A 21 23.55 19.89 -2.50
CA LEU A 21 23.63 21.22 -3.11
C LEU A 21 24.01 22.29 -2.07
N GLY A 22 23.47 22.20 -0.85
CA GLY A 22 23.86 23.05 0.27
C GLY A 22 25.33 22.93 0.64
N LEU A 23 25.88 21.71 0.64
CA LEU A 23 27.31 21.46 0.84
C LEU A 23 28.17 22.04 -0.28
N ILE A 24 27.75 21.92 -1.54
CA ILE A 24 28.47 22.49 -2.70
C ILE A 24 28.46 24.03 -2.64
N ALA A 25 27.36 24.63 -2.18
CA ALA A 25 27.20 26.08 -2.08
C ALA A 25 27.93 26.71 -0.87
N LEU A 26 28.35 25.90 0.11
CA LEU A 26 29.05 26.39 1.29
C LEU A 26 30.49 26.85 0.93
N PRO A 27 30.94 28.02 1.41
CA PRO A 27 32.31 28.47 1.16
C PRO A 27 33.33 27.50 1.76
N VAL A 28 34.25 27.00 0.92
CA VAL A 28 35.23 25.95 1.28
C VAL A 28 36.14 26.33 2.46
N HIS A 29 36.30 27.63 2.75
CA HIS A 29 37.09 28.12 3.87
C HIS A 29 36.39 28.04 5.24
N LEU A 30 35.06 27.81 5.27
CA LEU A 30 34.26 27.80 6.50
C LEU A 30 34.04 26.40 7.07
N LEU A 31 34.32 25.33 6.32
CA LEU A 31 34.12 23.95 6.78
C LEU A 31 35.39 23.12 6.63
N ASP A 32 35.79 22.46 7.71
CA ASP A 32 36.78 21.38 7.65
C ASP A 32 36.24 20.27 6.73
N ARG A 33 37.05 19.88 5.73
CA ARG A 33 36.76 18.79 4.79
C ARG A 33 36.34 17.50 5.50
N ARG A 34 36.82 17.26 6.73
CA ARG A 34 36.43 16.12 7.57
C ARG A 34 34.95 16.15 7.95
N ILE A 35 34.41 17.34 8.26
CA ILE A 35 33.00 17.51 8.63
C ILE A 35 32.10 17.21 7.42
N ILE A 36 32.47 17.70 6.24
CA ILE A 36 31.74 17.43 4.99
C ILE A 36 31.68 15.93 4.70
N LEU A 37 32.81 15.22 4.84
CA LEU A 37 32.87 13.78 4.63
C LEU A 37 32.03 12.99 5.65
N ILE A 38 32.03 13.39 6.92
CA ILE A 38 31.20 12.77 7.96
C ILE A 38 29.71 12.97 7.64
N LEU A 39 29.31 14.18 7.23
CA LEU A 39 27.93 14.48 6.88
C LEU A 39 27.48 13.71 5.63
N LEU A 40 28.31 13.67 4.58
CA LEU A 40 28.04 12.88 3.37
C LEU A 40 27.95 11.39 3.67
N ALA A 41 28.84 10.85 4.51
CA ALA A 41 28.81 9.46 4.92
C ALA A 41 27.54 9.15 5.72
N GLY A 42 27.17 10.03 6.66
CA GLY A 42 25.94 9.92 7.46
C GLY A 42 24.68 9.95 6.59
N LEU A 43 24.58 10.88 5.64
CA LEU A 43 23.44 10.97 4.72
C LEU A 43 23.39 9.85 3.69
N SER A 44 24.54 9.41 3.18
CA SER A 44 24.58 8.27 2.28
C SER A 44 24.17 6.99 3.01
N TYR A 45 24.57 6.85 4.28
CA TYR A 45 24.14 5.76 5.15
C TYR A 45 22.65 5.85 5.49
N ASP A 46 22.13 7.04 5.79
CA ASP A 46 20.71 7.26 6.07
C ASP A 46 19.85 6.97 4.82
N ALA A 47 20.21 7.53 3.67
CA ALA A 47 19.55 7.25 2.39
C ALA A 47 19.61 5.76 2.03
N TYR A 48 20.77 5.11 2.22
CA TYR A 48 20.93 3.67 2.03
C TYR A 48 20.06 2.85 3.00
N SER A 49 19.93 3.30 4.26
CA SER A 49 19.17 2.58 5.28
C SER A 49 17.66 2.74 5.06
N VAL A 50 17.18 3.95 4.76
CA VAL A 50 15.79 4.22 4.37
C VAL A 50 15.41 3.45 3.09
N ALA A 51 16.34 3.35 2.13
CA ALA A 51 16.13 2.59 0.89
C ALA A 51 16.26 1.07 1.04
N ARG A 52 16.60 0.53 2.23
CA ARG A 52 16.80 -0.91 2.42
C ARG A 52 15.95 -1.51 3.53
N TYR A 53 15.47 -0.70 4.48
CA TYR A 53 14.75 -1.20 5.65
C TYR A 53 13.39 -0.48 5.81
N PRO A 54 12.26 -1.21 5.80
CA PRO A 54 10.98 -0.67 6.27
C PRO A 54 11.12 -0.31 7.74
N PHE A 55 10.75 0.92 8.10
CA PHE A 55 10.65 1.42 9.47
C PHE A 55 11.93 1.39 10.29
N GLY A 56 12.62 2.54 10.41
CA GLY A 56 13.64 2.77 11.45
C GLY A 56 14.62 1.61 11.67
N GLY A 57 14.87 0.84 10.61
CA GLY A 57 15.39 -0.50 10.73
C GLY A 57 16.88 -0.42 10.75
N LEU A 58 17.44 -0.46 11.95
CA LEU A 58 18.84 -0.79 12.11
C LEU A 58 19.14 -2.06 11.30
N PRO A 59 20.33 -2.22 10.71
CA PRO A 59 20.62 -3.26 9.71
C PRO A 59 20.40 -4.71 10.15
N TRP A 60 20.12 -4.93 11.44
CA TRP A 60 19.79 -6.21 12.07
C TRP A 60 18.29 -6.49 12.23
N ILE A 61 17.39 -5.53 12.00
CA ILE A 61 15.95 -5.76 12.01
C ILE A 61 15.54 -6.20 10.60
N ARG A 62 15.26 -7.50 10.44
CA ARG A 62 14.82 -8.02 9.14
C ARG A 62 13.38 -7.55 8.87
N PRO A 63 13.10 -6.84 7.76
CA PRO A 63 11.76 -6.86 7.19
C PRO A 63 11.30 -8.31 7.10
N TYR A 64 10.03 -8.57 7.44
CA TYR A 64 9.38 -9.85 7.19
C TYR A 64 9.78 -10.40 5.81
N ALA A 65 10.44 -11.55 5.80
CA ALA A 65 10.83 -12.23 4.57
C ALA A 65 9.62 -12.99 4.02
N TYR A 66 8.61 -12.27 3.53
CA TYR A 66 7.62 -12.90 2.67
C TYR A 66 8.28 -13.15 1.32
N VAL A 67 8.33 -14.43 0.90
CA VAL A 67 8.85 -14.82 -0.40
C VAL A 67 7.66 -15.09 -1.30
N ALA A 68 7.40 -14.17 -2.24
CA ALA A 68 6.32 -14.31 -3.20
C ALA A 68 6.56 -15.51 -4.13
N GLY A 69 5.51 -16.30 -4.37
CA GLY A 69 5.56 -17.48 -5.25
C GLY A 69 4.99 -17.24 -6.65
N ASN A 70 3.96 -16.40 -6.74
CA ASN A 70 3.20 -16.08 -7.95
C ASN A 70 3.58 -14.71 -8.54
N PHE A 71 4.27 -13.86 -7.78
CA PHE A 71 4.68 -12.53 -8.20
C PHE A 71 6.19 -12.34 -8.03
N SER A 72 6.85 -11.75 -9.05
CA SER A 72 8.28 -11.45 -9.01
C SER A 72 8.51 -9.93 -9.00
N PRO A 73 8.69 -9.30 -7.82
CA PRO A 73 8.96 -7.87 -7.74
C PRO A 73 10.30 -7.54 -8.38
N SER A 74 10.37 -6.35 -9.00
CA SER A 74 11.61 -5.84 -9.56
C SER A 74 12.67 -5.61 -8.46
N PRO A 75 13.97 -5.55 -8.81
CA PRO A 75 15.00 -5.22 -7.83
C PRO A 75 14.73 -3.91 -7.11
N LEU A 76 14.33 -2.87 -7.84
CA LEU A 76 13.98 -1.57 -7.26
C LEU A 76 12.84 -1.68 -6.26
N GLU A 77 11.85 -2.51 -6.50
CA GLU A 77 10.72 -2.72 -5.60
C GLU A 77 11.08 -3.54 -4.36
N LYS A 78 12.03 -4.46 -4.48
CA LYS A 78 12.64 -5.14 -3.34
C LYS A 78 13.38 -4.15 -2.43
N PHE A 79 13.88 -3.05 -2.99
CA PHE A 79 14.54 -1.97 -2.26
C PHE A 79 13.56 -0.89 -1.78
N ASN A 80 12.58 -0.48 -2.59
CA ASN A 80 11.61 0.57 -2.26
C ASN A 80 10.52 0.12 -1.29
N VAL A 81 10.74 -1.03 -0.64
CA VAL A 81 9.94 -1.50 0.48
C VAL A 81 8.46 -1.46 0.14
N PHE A 82 8.08 -2.39 -0.73
CA PHE A 82 6.79 -3.04 -0.52
C PHE A 82 6.67 -3.35 0.97
N HIS A 83 5.59 -2.90 1.62
CA HIS A 83 5.27 -3.50 2.89
C HIS A 83 5.14 -4.99 2.64
N ALA A 84 5.87 -5.83 3.38
CA ALA A 84 5.82 -7.27 3.18
C ALA A 84 4.37 -7.79 3.22
N ARG A 85 3.47 -7.05 3.90
CA ARG A 85 2.02 -7.25 3.87
C ARG A 85 1.41 -7.12 2.47
N ASP A 86 1.75 -6.06 1.74
CA ASP A 86 1.24 -5.77 0.40
C ASP A 86 1.74 -6.85 -0.57
N LEU A 87 2.98 -7.32 -0.38
CA LEU A 87 3.54 -8.41 -1.18
C LEU A 87 2.79 -9.73 -0.93
N SER A 88 2.53 -10.09 0.34
CA SER A 88 1.70 -11.25 0.70
C SER A 88 0.31 -11.16 0.09
N PHE A 89 -0.31 -9.98 0.20
CA PHE A 89 -1.64 -9.74 -0.35
C PHE A 89 -1.66 -9.89 -1.88
N VAL A 90 -0.74 -9.22 -2.59
CA VAL A 90 -0.64 -9.28 -4.06
C VAL A 90 -0.44 -10.72 -4.52
N ASP A 91 0.51 -11.43 -3.89
CA ASP A 91 0.86 -12.80 -4.26
C ASP A 91 -0.30 -13.79 -4.10
N ARG A 92 -1.04 -13.69 -2.99
CA ARG A 92 -2.25 -14.51 -2.74
C ARG A 92 -3.40 -14.11 -3.65
N THR A 93 -3.59 -12.81 -3.86
CA THR A 93 -4.66 -12.29 -4.72
C THR A 93 -4.46 -12.73 -6.17
N ILE A 94 -3.23 -12.70 -6.69
CA ILE A 94 -2.91 -13.25 -8.01
C ILE A 94 -3.20 -14.74 -8.05
N GLY A 95 -2.71 -15.51 -7.07
CA GLY A 95 -2.97 -16.96 -7.00
C GLY A 95 -4.47 -17.32 -6.96
N TYR A 96 -5.31 -16.42 -6.45
CA TYR A 96 -6.76 -16.58 -6.47
C TYR A 96 -7.40 -16.11 -7.78
N LEU A 97 -7.06 -14.91 -8.27
CA LEU A 97 -7.70 -14.29 -9.43
C LEU A 97 -7.22 -14.84 -10.78
N ASP A 98 -6.06 -15.49 -10.83
CA ASP A 98 -5.51 -16.07 -12.06
C ASP A 98 -6.00 -17.51 -12.32
N GLN A 99 -6.93 -18.01 -11.50
CA GLN A 99 -7.53 -19.32 -11.74
C GLN A 99 -8.37 -19.31 -13.02
N PRO A 100 -8.36 -20.38 -13.86
CA PRO A 100 -9.01 -20.41 -15.18
C PRO A 100 -10.49 -20.01 -15.20
N LEU A 101 -11.21 -20.29 -14.12
CA LEU A 101 -12.64 -19.97 -13.96
C LEU A 101 -12.92 -18.48 -13.72
N ILE A 102 -11.93 -17.75 -13.20
CA ILE A 102 -11.96 -16.29 -12.96
C ILE A 102 -11.21 -15.57 -14.10
N GLY A 103 -10.27 -16.28 -14.73
CA GLY A 103 -9.28 -15.84 -15.71
C GLY A 103 -9.80 -15.12 -16.96
N THR A 104 -11.08 -15.26 -17.31
CA THR A 104 -11.60 -14.84 -18.63
C THR A 104 -12.51 -13.62 -18.60
N VAL A 105 -12.93 -13.17 -17.40
CA VAL A 105 -13.90 -12.08 -17.24
C VAL A 105 -13.20 -10.86 -16.65
N PRO A 106 -13.57 -9.62 -17.04
CA PRO A 106 -13.14 -8.43 -16.32
C PRO A 106 -13.53 -8.50 -14.84
N ILE A 107 -12.64 -8.04 -13.99
CA ILE A 107 -12.70 -8.12 -12.54
C ILE A 107 -12.65 -6.70 -11.99
N VAL A 108 -13.72 -6.30 -11.34
CA VAL A 108 -13.83 -5.02 -10.64
C VAL A 108 -13.47 -5.23 -9.17
N THR A 109 -12.36 -4.64 -8.76
CA THR A 109 -11.92 -4.65 -7.36
C THR A 109 -12.10 -3.28 -6.73
N ALA A 110 -12.41 -3.22 -5.43
CA ALA A 110 -12.56 -1.96 -4.72
C ALA A 110 -11.89 -1.97 -3.34
N SER A 111 -11.38 -0.81 -2.93
CA SER A 111 -10.79 -0.61 -1.59
C SER A 111 -10.73 0.88 -1.23
N ILE A 112 -10.81 1.21 0.06
CA ILE A 112 -10.54 2.56 0.58
C ILE A 112 -9.04 2.86 0.60
N GLN A 113 -8.21 1.88 0.98
CA GLN A 113 -6.77 2.03 1.09
C GLN A 113 -6.09 0.86 0.41
N ALA A 114 -5.54 1.14 -0.77
CA ALA A 114 -5.03 0.13 -1.68
C ALA A 114 -3.51 0.18 -1.89
N GLY A 115 -2.84 1.25 -1.42
CA GLY A 115 -1.42 1.44 -1.65
C GLY A 115 -1.04 1.30 -3.13
N MET A 116 -0.07 0.43 -3.42
CA MET A 116 0.34 0.06 -4.79
C MET A 116 -0.29 -1.23 -5.32
N ILE A 117 -1.10 -1.91 -4.52
CA ILE A 117 -1.69 -3.19 -4.90
C ILE A 117 -2.41 -3.12 -6.25
N PRO A 118 -3.21 -2.08 -6.57
CA PRO A 118 -3.86 -1.97 -7.88
C PRO A 118 -2.89 -1.93 -9.04
N TYR A 119 -1.73 -1.28 -8.88
CA TYR A 119 -0.71 -1.22 -9.91
C TYR A 119 -0.16 -2.61 -10.23
N TYR A 120 0.16 -3.39 -9.20
CA TYR A 120 0.70 -4.74 -9.37
C TYR A 120 -0.33 -5.72 -9.92
N LEU A 121 -1.56 -5.66 -9.41
CA LEU A 121 -2.65 -6.45 -9.95
C LEU A 121 -2.92 -6.08 -11.41
N LYS A 122 -2.86 -4.80 -11.77
CA LYS A 122 -3.00 -4.35 -13.17
C LYS A 122 -1.87 -4.87 -14.06
N GLN A 123 -0.63 -4.87 -13.59
CA GLN A 123 0.50 -5.41 -14.35
C GLN A 123 0.37 -6.91 -14.62
N GLN A 124 -0.15 -7.67 -13.65
CA GLN A 124 -0.23 -9.13 -13.75
C GLN A 124 -1.50 -9.61 -14.47
N LEU A 125 -2.64 -8.98 -14.21
CA LEU A 125 -3.94 -9.37 -14.75
C LEU A 125 -4.31 -8.60 -16.04
N GLY A 126 -3.57 -7.55 -16.38
CA GLY A 126 -3.76 -6.75 -17.60
C GLY A 126 -5.13 -6.06 -17.66
N ASP A 127 -5.77 -6.10 -18.82
CA ASP A 127 -7.07 -5.46 -19.06
C ASP A 127 -8.24 -6.11 -18.34
N ARG A 128 -8.02 -7.28 -17.75
CA ARG A 128 -9.01 -7.93 -16.88
C ARG A 128 -9.16 -7.22 -15.55
N PHE A 129 -8.17 -6.46 -15.11
CA PHE A 129 -8.23 -5.83 -13.79
C PHE A 129 -8.71 -4.38 -13.89
N TYR A 130 -9.76 -4.11 -13.14
CA TYR A 130 -10.33 -2.79 -12.92
C TYR A 130 -10.34 -2.49 -11.43
N PHE A 131 -9.98 -1.26 -11.06
CA PHE A 131 -9.90 -0.83 -9.66
C PHE A 131 -10.75 0.40 -9.40
N VAL A 132 -11.51 0.36 -8.32
CA VAL A 132 -12.32 1.46 -7.80
C VAL A 132 -11.80 1.87 -6.43
N ASP A 133 -11.32 3.10 -6.36
CA ASP A 133 -10.92 3.73 -5.11
C ASP A 133 -12.15 4.23 -4.36
N LEU A 134 -12.51 3.54 -3.28
CA LEU A 134 -13.67 3.85 -2.46
C LEU A 134 -13.52 5.16 -1.67
N ALA A 135 -12.28 5.65 -1.49
CA ALA A 135 -12.06 6.98 -0.92
C ALA A 135 -12.31 8.11 -1.94
N GLY A 136 -12.54 7.76 -3.22
CA GLY A 136 -12.77 8.73 -4.29
C GLY A 136 -11.55 9.59 -4.64
N LEU A 137 -10.36 9.22 -4.18
CA LEU A 137 -9.14 10.04 -4.35
C LEU A 137 -8.50 9.87 -5.72
N SER A 138 -8.61 8.68 -6.31
CA SER A 138 -7.94 8.31 -7.56
C SER A 138 -8.87 7.87 -8.69
N THR A 139 -10.19 7.82 -8.44
CA THR A 139 -11.17 7.46 -9.49
C THR A 139 -12.26 8.50 -9.64
N ALA A 140 -12.74 8.68 -10.87
CA ALA A 140 -13.77 9.67 -11.21
C ALA A 140 -15.21 9.15 -11.01
N HIS A 141 -15.38 7.91 -10.55
CA HIS A 141 -16.68 7.24 -10.45
C HIS A 141 -17.68 7.97 -9.56
N PHE A 142 -17.17 8.62 -8.52
CA PHE A 142 -17.99 9.29 -7.52
C PHE A 142 -18.41 10.72 -7.93
N ARG A 143 -17.94 11.26 -9.06
CA ARG A 143 -18.20 12.65 -9.46
C ARG A 143 -19.69 13.01 -9.57
N ASN A 144 -20.52 12.03 -9.96
CA ASN A 144 -21.95 12.22 -10.12
C ASN A 144 -22.75 11.61 -8.95
N CYS A 145 -22.05 11.08 -7.95
CA CYS A 145 -22.68 10.63 -6.72
C CYS A 145 -22.96 11.82 -5.82
N ASN A 146 -24.11 11.78 -5.14
CA ASN A 146 -24.61 12.88 -4.34
C ASN A 146 -23.57 13.28 -3.29
N GLU A 147 -23.13 14.56 -3.28
CA GLU A 147 -22.08 15.07 -2.38
C GLU A 147 -22.39 14.87 -0.89
N LYS A 148 -23.66 14.64 -0.54
CA LYS A 148 -24.12 14.36 0.82
C LYS A 148 -23.63 13.02 1.38
N LEU A 149 -23.15 12.13 0.52
CA LEU A 149 -22.62 10.84 0.93
C LEU A 149 -21.11 11.02 1.09
N GLU A 150 -20.70 11.42 2.30
CA GLU A 150 -19.30 11.38 2.72
C GLU A 150 -18.88 9.90 2.84
N TRP A 151 -18.67 9.24 1.69
CA TRP A 151 -18.36 7.81 1.63
C TRP A 151 -17.06 7.45 2.36
N GLY A 152 -16.19 8.44 2.64
CA GLY A 152 -14.88 8.36 3.30
C GLY A 152 -14.65 7.10 4.14
N ASN A 153 -14.90 7.17 5.45
CA ASN A 153 -14.61 6.05 6.37
C ASN A 153 -15.68 4.94 6.37
N ASP A 154 -16.86 5.22 5.83
CA ASP A 154 -18.04 4.36 5.89
C ASP A 154 -18.37 3.64 4.57
N ALA A 155 -17.48 3.68 3.57
CA ALA A 155 -17.77 3.10 2.26
C ALA A 155 -18.15 1.62 2.34
N TYR A 156 -17.51 0.86 3.23
CA TYR A 156 -17.81 -0.57 3.42
C TYR A 156 -19.21 -0.81 4.02
N ASN A 157 -19.76 0.14 4.77
CA ASN A 157 -21.11 0.03 5.34
C ASN A 157 -22.20 0.30 4.30
N ASN A 158 -21.85 0.93 3.18
CA ASN A 158 -22.81 1.40 2.19
C ASN A 158 -22.49 0.89 0.77
N ILE A 159 -21.84 -0.27 0.66
CA ILE A 159 -21.30 -0.74 -0.60
C ILE A 159 -22.36 -0.88 -1.70
N THR A 160 -23.56 -1.34 -1.34
CA THR A 160 -24.68 -1.49 -2.27
C THR A 160 -25.14 -0.14 -2.82
N GLU A 161 -25.20 0.89 -1.98
CA GLU A 161 -25.59 2.24 -2.40
C GLU A 161 -24.51 2.85 -3.32
N ILE A 162 -23.23 2.65 -2.98
CA ILE A 162 -22.10 3.06 -3.81
C ILE A 162 -22.18 2.39 -5.18
N GLN A 163 -22.34 1.06 -5.23
CA GLN A 163 -22.45 0.30 -6.49
C GLN A 163 -23.62 0.79 -7.35
N ASN A 164 -24.78 1.04 -6.74
CA ASN A 164 -25.94 1.58 -7.42
C ASN A 164 -25.68 3.00 -7.96
N CYS A 165 -24.98 3.82 -7.17
CA CYS A 165 -24.68 5.20 -7.54
C CYS A 165 -23.70 5.29 -8.72
N ILE A 166 -22.60 4.54 -8.67
CA ILE A 166 -21.57 4.57 -9.72
C ILE A 166 -21.93 3.70 -10.93
N GLY A 167 -22.96 2.85 -10.82
CA GLY A 167 -23.40 1.94 -11.87
C GLY A 167 -22.41 0.80 -12.15
N LEU A 168 -21.60 0.41 -11.17
CA LEU A 168 -20.61 -0.67 -11.28
C LEU A 168 -20.78 -1.66 -10.14
N LYS A 169 -20.76 -2.95 -10.45
CA LYS A 169 -20.71 -4.00 -9.44
C LYS A 169 -19.26 -4.32 -9.08
N PHE A 170 -19.01 -4.56 -7.80
CA PHE A 170 -17.70 -4.99 -7.31
C PHE A 170 -17.66 -6.51 -7.21
N ASP A 171 -16.70 -7.12 -7.89
CA ASP A 171 -16.46 -8.56 -7.79
C ASP A 171 -15.70 -8.89 -6.51
N PHE A 172 -14.71 -8.07 -6.17
CA PHE A 172 -13.88 -8.25 -4.98
C PHE A 172 -13.66 -6.96 -4.23
N ILE A 173 -13.59 -7.07 -2.92
CA ILE A 173 -13.32 -5.93 -2.03
C ILE A 173 -12.24 -6.32 -1.04
N TYR A 174 -11.32 -5.42 -0.77
CA TYR A 174 -10.24 -5.66 0.19
C TYR A 174 -9.91 -4.44 1.03
N ASP A 175 -9.30 -4.70 2.18
CA ASP A 175 -8.77 -3.70 3.09
C ASP A 175 -7.38 -4.14 3.56
N LEU A 176 -6.48 -3.17 3.74
CA LEU A 176 -5.07 -3.38 4.08
C LEU A 176 -4.71 -2.83 5.46
N ASP A 177 -5.59 -2.04 6.07
CA ASP A 177 -5.23 -1.27 7.26
C ASP A 177 -6.46 -0.98 8.14
N ASN A 178 -7.08 -2.06 8.64
CA ASN A 178 -8.07 -1.94 9.70
C ASN A 178 -7.49 -2.40 11.04
N SER A 179 -7.75 -1.64 12.10
CA SER A 179 -7.43 -2.05 13.48
C SER A 179 -8.43 -3.09 14.01
N THR A 180 -9.59 -3.21 13.39
CA THR A 180 -10.68 -4.11 13.79
C THR A 180 -11.17 -4.96 12.61
N TRP A 181 -12.11 -5.88 12.82
CA TRP A 181 -12.74 -6.66 11.73
C TRP A 181 -14.12 -6.09 11.31
N THR A 182 -14.49 -4.89 11.76
CA THR A 182 -15.84 -4.32 11.53
C THR A 182 -16.18 -4.21 10.05
N ARG A 183 -15.23 -3.76 9.22
CA ARG A 183 -15.41 -3.62 7.76
C ARG A 183 -15.60 -4.96 7.07
N LEU A 184 -14.91 -6.01 7.53
CA LEU A 184 -15.11 -7.38 7.03
C LEU A 184 -16.52 -7.89 7.38
N GLU A 185 -16.97 -7.67 8.62
CA GLU A 185 -18.31 -8.09 9.04
C GLU A 185 -19.41 -7.29 8.34
N ALA A 186 -19.21 -6.01 8.04
CA ALA A 186 -20.12 -5.21 7.22
C ALA A 186 -20.26 -5.79 5.79
N LEU A 187 -19.15 -6.19 5.16
CA LEU A 187 -19.18 -6.81 3.84
C LEU A 187 -19.85 -8.20 3.85
N LYS A 188 -19.64 -8.98 4.91
CA LYS A 188 -20.31 -10.28 5.08
C LYS A 188 -21.82 -10.12 5.27
N SER A 189 -22.28 -9.08 5.96
CA SER A 189 -23.71 -8.85 6.20
C SER A 189 -24.49 -8.55 4.91
N VAL A 190 -23.82 -8.02 3.90
CA VAL A 190 -24.39 -7.79 2.55
C VAL A 190 -24.15 -8.96 1.59
N GLY A 191 -23.65 -10.10 2.07
CA GLY A 191 -23.53 -11.33 1.28
C GLY A 191 -22.17 -11.59 0.63
N CYS A 192 -21.16 -10.76 0.88
CA CYS A 192 -19.80 -11.06 0.42
C CYS A 192 -19.20 -12.24 1.20
N ARG A 193 -18.42 -13.07 0.50
CA ARG A 193 -17.74 -14.24 1.08
C ARG A 193 -16.27 -13.94 1.32
N GLU A 194 -15.80 -14.17 2.55
CA GLU A 194 -14.37 -14.10 2.88
C GLU A 194 -13.56 -15.12 2.04
N ILE A 195 -12.52 -14.63 1.35
CA ILE A 195 -11.54 -15.48 0.65
C ILE A 195 -10.38 -15.75 1.59
N PHE A 196 -9.79 -14.69 2.13
CA PHE A 196 -8.74 -14.80 3.13
C PHE A 196 -8.75 -13.58 4.06
N ARG A 197 -8.19 -13.77 5.25
CA ARG A 197 -7.89 -12.74 6.24
C ARG A 197 -6.51 -12.99 6.83
N GLU A 198 -5.82 -11.93 7.21
CA GLU A 198 -4.49 -12.00 7.81
C GLU A 198 -4.33 -10.93 8.89
N ASP A 199 -3.89 -11.36 10.07
CA ASP A 199 -3.40 -10.46 11.11
C ASP A 199 -1.92 -10.19 10.84
N LEU A 200 -1.57 -8.90 10.78
CA LEU A 200 -0.23 -8.42 10.50
C LEU A 200 0.27 -7.58 11.65
N ILE A 201 1.58 -7.63 11.84
CA ILE A 201 2.29 -6.76 12.76
C ILE A 201 2.79 -5.58 11.93
N ILE A 202 2.07 -4.44 11.94
CA ILE A 202 2.50 -3.21 11.25
C ILE A 202 3.57 -2.56 12.11
N GLY A 203 4.82 -2.79 11.74
CA GLY A 203 5.99 -2.07 12.23
C GLY A 203 6.30 -2.27 13.73
N ALA A 204 7.56 -2.59 14.05
CA ALA A 204 8.08 -2.20 15.35
C ALA A 204 8.45 -0.72 15.25
N ARG A 205 7.73 0.19 15.93
CA ARG A 205 8.27 1.55 16.13
C ARG A 205 9.59 1.38 16.85
N ALA A 206 10.71 1.70 16.18
CA ALA A 206 12.06 1.54 16.70
C ALA A 206 12.31 2.26 18.06
N LEU A 207 11.39 3.11 18.50
CA LEU A 207 11.43 3.83 19.77
C LEU A 207 10.18 3.62 20.68
N TRP A 208 9.13 2.91 20.25
CA TRP A 208 7.89 2.74 21.03
C TRP A 208 7.37 1.29 21.01
N LYS A 209 7.24 0.71 22.20
CA LYS A 209 7.09 -0.73 22.52
C LYS A 209 5.81 -1.46 22.09
N ARG A 210 5.03 -1.02 21.09
CA ARG A 210 3.88 -1.82 20.64
C ARG A 210 3.76 -1.82 19.11
N PRO A 211 3.84 -2.99 18.46
CA PRO A 211 3.41 -3.09 17.07
C PRO A 211 1.94 -2.70 16.99
N LEU A 212 1.57 -1.94 15.95
CA LEU A 212 0.16 -1.72 15.67
C LEU A 212 -0.34 -2.96 14.93
N PRO A 213 -1.35 -3.67 15.46
CA PRO A 213 -1.96 -4.77 14.73
C PRO A 213 -2.65 -4.17 13.51
N GLY A 214 -2.20 -4.58 12.33
CA GLY A 214 -2.91 -4.35 11.07
C GLY A 214 -3.68 -5.59 10.70
N ARG A 215 -4.88 -5.41 10.15
CA ARG A 215 -5.67 -6.51 9.61
C ARG A 215 -5.94 -6.27 8.15
N GLN A 216 -5.71 -7.31 7.35
CA GLN A 216 -6.04 -7.30 5.93
C GLN A 216 -6.97 -8.45 5.56
N PHE A 217 -7.80 -8.23 4.55
CA PHE A 217 -8.70 -9.26 4.02
C PHE A 217 -9.01 -9.04 2.54
N LEU A 218 -9.46 -10.11 1.89
CA LEU A 218 -10.08 -10.09 0.57
C LEU A 218 -11.42 -10.83 0.64
N VAL A 219 -12.47 -10.22 0.09
CA VAL A 219 -13.81 -10.84 -0.02
C VAL A 219 -14.26 -10.92 -1.49
N ASP A 220 -15.08 -11.93 -1.79
CA ASP A 220 -15.77 -12.19 -3.05
C ASP A 220 -17.23 -11.73 -2.94
N CYS A 221 -17.59 -10.68 -3.66
CA CYS A 221 -18.93 -10.06 -3.64
C CYS A 221 -19.74 -10.36 -4.92
N ARG A 222 -19.32 -11.33 -5.75
CA ARG A 222 -20.06 -11.66 -6.99
C ARG A 222 -21.46 -12.23 -6.77
N LYS A 223 -21.76 -12.69 -5.55
CA LYS A 223 -23.05 -13.28 -5.17
C LYS A 223 -23.97 -12.34 -4.39
N SER A 224 -23.51 -11.12 -4.07
CA SER A 224 -24.31 -10.09 -3.38
C SER A 224 -25.18 -9.26 -4.32
#